data_AF-A0A957E388-F1
#
_entry.id   AF-A0A957E388-F1
#
_cell.length_a   1.000
_cell.length_b   1.000
_cell.length_c   1.000
_cell.angle_alpha   90.00
_cell.angle_beta   90.00
_cell.angle_gamma   90.00
#
_symmetry.space_group_name_H-M   'P 1'
#
loop_
_entity.id
_entity.type
_entity.pdbx_description
1 polymer ?
#
loop_
_entity_poly.entity_id
_entity_poly.type
_entity_poly.pdbx_seq_one_letter_code
_entity_poly.pdbx_strand_id
1 'polypeptide(L)'
;SGGIGSLAVQLAKFHYEAEVTAVCSTPRLDYVKSLGADRVIDYTQEDFTQNGETYDLIFDVLGRSSFPRCKGSLTENGRYFLASFKMQHH
;
A
#
# COMPACT_ATOMS: atom_id res chain seq x y z
N SER A 1 9.11 -2.37 2.11
CA SER A 1 9.17 -3.36 1.04
C SER A 1 9.91 -4.61 1.54
N GLY A 2 9.16 -5.70 1.71
CA GLY A 2 9.71 -7.06 1.67
C GLY A 2 9.28 -7.71 0.34
N GLY A 3 9.61 -8.98 0.09
CA GLY A 3 9.39 -9.64 -1.20
C GLY A 3 7.96 -9.53 -1.75
N ILE A 4 6.93 -9.73 -0.90
CA ILE A 4 5.52 -9.65 -1.30
C ILE A 4 5.14 -8.24 -1.76
N GLY A 5 5.54 -7.22 -1.00
CA GLY A 5 5.23 -5.82 -1.34
C GLY A 5 5.92 -5.37 -2.63
N SER A 6 7.16 -5.81 -2.88
CA SER A 6 7.86 -5.51 -4.13
C SER A 6 7.17 -6.14 -5.33
N LEU A 7 6.79 -7.42 -5.22
CA LEU A 7 6.07 -8.12 -6.28
C LEU A 7 4.68 -7.50 -6.54
N ALA A 8 3.97 -7.09 -5.49
CA ALA A 8 2.67 -6.45 -5.62
C ALA A 8 2.74 -5.15 -6.44
N VAL A 9 3.76 -4.31 -6.20
CA VAL A 9 3.99 -3.09 -6.99
C VAL A 9 4.18 -3.41 -8.47
N GLN A 10 5.03 -4.38 -8.79
CA GLN A 10 5.32 -4.74 -10.17
C GLN A 10 4.12 -5.37 -10.88
N LEU A 11 3.38 -6.26 -10.21
CA LEU A 11 2.16 -6.85 -10.76
C LEU A 11 1.09 -5.79 -11.01
N ALA A 12 0.82 -4.93 -10.03
CA ALA A 12 -0.13 -3.83 -10.16
C ALA A 12 0.25 -2.92 -11.34
N LYS A 13 1.52 -2.54 -11.43
CA LYS A 13 1.98 -1.61 -12.46
C LYS A 13 2.01 -2.22 -13.86
N PHE A 14 2.63 -3.39 -14.02
CA PHE A 14 2.99 -3.93 -15.34
C PHE A 14 2.01 -4.96 -15.88
N HIS A 15 1.21 -5.59 -15.02
CA HIS A 15 0.21 -6.57 -15.46
C HIS A 15 -1.21 -6.02 -15.42
N TYR A 16 -1.53 -5.25 -14.37
CA TYR A 16 -2.86 -4.64 -14.22
C TYR A 16 -2.92 -3.19 -14.70
N GLU A 17 -1.79 -2.61 -15.12
CA GLU A 17 -1.68 -1.22 -15.60
C GLU A 17 -2.29 -0.19 -14.63
N ALA A 18 -2.27 -0.51 -13.34
CA ALA A 18 -2.86 0.32 -12.31
C ALA A 18 -1.97 1.52 -11.98
N GLU A 19 -2.59 2.59 -11.46
CA GLU A 19 -1.86 3.65 -10.77
C GLU A 19 -1.43 3.15 -9.39
N VAL A 20 -0.13 3.15 -9.11
CA VAL A 20 0.43 2.56 -7.90
C VAL A 20 0.96 3.64 -6.96
N THR A 21 0.33 3.77 -5.80
CA THR A 21 0.88 4.50 -4.65
C THR A 21 1.56 3.53 -3.69
N ALA A 22 2.88 3.62 -3.55
CA ALA A 22 3.64 2.78 -2.62
C ALA A 22 3.89 3.52 -1.29
N VAL A 23 3.46 2.93 -0.18
CA VAL A 23 3.70 3.46 1.17
C VAL A 23 4.87 2.70 1.82
N CYS A 24 5.98 3.38 2.09
CA CYS A 24 7.16 2.75 2.70
C CYS A 24 7.95 3.72 3.59
N SER A 25 9.02 3.22 4.21
CA SER A 25 9.94 4.06 5.00
C SER A 25 10.86 4.85 4.08
N THR A 26 11.36 6.01 4.54
CA THR A 26 12.35 6.86 3.84
C THR A 26 13.45 6.11 3.09
N PRO A 27 14.15 5.11 3.67
CA PRO A 27 15.27 4.45 2.97
C PRO A 27 14.87 3.60 1.77
N ARG A 28 13.57 3.41 1.52
CA ARG A 28 13.03 2.54 0.47
C ARG A 28 12.32 3.31 -0.63
N LEU A 29 12.24 4.63 -0.55
CA LEU A 29 11.49 5.46 -1.50
C LEU A 29 11.97 5.24 -2.94
N ASP A 30 13.28 5.39 -3.18
CA ASP A 30 13.87 5.22 -4.51
C ASP A 30 13.71 3.80 -5.04
N TYR A 31 13.85 2.81 -4.15
CA TYR A 31 13.69 1.41 -4.51
C TYR A 31 12.26 1.12 -4.97
N VAL A 32 11.23 1.50 -4.22
CA VAL A 32 9.84 1.22 -4.65
C VAL A 32 9.43 2.04 -5.87
N LYS A 33 9.99 3.24 -6.04
CA LYS A 33 9.84 4.01 -7.28
C LYS A 33 10.42 3.26 -8.48
N SER A 34 11.61 2.68 -8.35
CA SER A 34 12.23 1.88 -9.41
C SER A 34 11.47 0.60 -9.76
N LEU A 35 10.58 0.12 -8.87
CA LEU A 35 9.69 -1.02 -9.14
C LEU A 35 8.47 -0.63 -9.96
N GLY A 36 8.24 0.66 -10.23
CA GLY A 36 7.12 1.15 -11.03
C GLY A 36 6.02 1.86 -10.24
N ALA A 37 6.25 2.21 -8.97
CA ALA A 37 5.31 3.06 -8.24
C ALA A 37 5.21 4.46 -8.87
N ASP A 38 4.00 4.90 -9.19
CA ASP A 38 3.71 6.24 -9.72
C ASP A 38 3.89 7.31 -8.64
N ARG A 39 3.43 6.99 -7.43
CA ARG A 39 3.55 7.83 -6.24
C ARG A 39 4.20 7.03 -5.13
N VAL A 40 4.98 7.73 -4.31
CA VAL A 40 5.60 7.11 -3.13
C VAL A 40 5.38 7.99 -1.92
N ILE A 41 4.87 7.40 -0.85
CA ILE A 41 4.59 8.05 0.42
C ILE A 41 5.55 7.49 1.48
N ASP A 42 6.27 8.40 2.13
CA ASP A 42 7.04 8.08 3.32
C ASP A 42 6.13 8.08 4.55
N TYR A 43 5.78 6.90 5.06
CA TYR A 43 4.88 6.81 6.21
C TYR A 43 5.45 7.46 7.49
N THR A 44 6.74 7.75 7.54
CA THR A 44 7.37 8.43 8.69
C THR A 44 7.11 9.94 8.68
N GLN A 45 6.68 10.49 7.54
CA GLN A 45 6.45 11.92 7.34
C GLN A 45 4.98 12.22 7.06
N GLU A 46 4.29 11.34 6.34
CA GLU A 46 2.90 11.53 5.93
C GLU A 46 2.05 10.31 6.26
N ASP A 47 0.84 10.58 6.76
CA ASP A 47 -0.20 9.57 6.88
C ASP A 47 -1.06 9.56 5.62
N PHE A 48 -0.90 8.52 4.78
CA PHE A 48 -1.68 8.37 3.55
C PHE A 48 -3.19 8.34 3.79
N THR A 49 -3.67 8.04 5.00
CA THR A 49 -5.11 8.02 5.28
C THR A 49 -5.69 9.42 5.51
N GLN A 50 -4.84 10.46 5.54
CA GLN A 50 -5.22 11.85 5.83
C GLN A 50 -4.96 12.80 4.66
N ASN A 51 -4.50 12.29 3.51
CA ASN A 51 -4.10 13.11 2.38
C ASN A 51 -5.25 13.49 1.43
N GLY A 52 -6.48 13.04 1.72
CA GLY A 52 -7.68 13.31 0.91
C GLY A 52 -7.83 12.44 -0.33
N GLU A 53 -6.87 11.55 -0.61
CA GLU A 53 -6.93 10.60 -1.71
C GLU A 53 -7.76 9.36 -1.34
N THR A 54 -8.36 8.73 -2.35
CA THR A 54 -9.07 7.46 -2.20
C THR A 54 -8.54 6.41 -3.17
N TYR A 55 -8.60 5.15 -2.77
CA TYR A 55 -8.01 4.02 -3.49
C TYR A 55 -9.05 2.91 -3.71
N ASP A 56 -9.04 2.30 -4.89
CA ASP A 56 -9.88 1.13 -5.20
C ASP A 56 -9.39 -0.15 -4.50
N LEU A 57 -8.10 -0.20 -4.17
CA LEU A 57 -7.49 -1.31 -3.45
C LEU A 57 -6.41 -0.79 -2.50
N ILE A 58 -6.53 -1.14 -1.22
CA ILE A 58 -5.44 -1.01 -0.24
C ILE A 58 -4.92 -2.41 0.08
N PHE A 59 -3.67 -2.67 -0.28
CA PHE A 59 -3.00 -3.97 -0.10
C PHE A 59 -2.00 -3.91 1.07
N ASP A 60 -2.41 -4.33 2.26
CA ASP A 60 -1.56 -4.32 3.46
C ASP A 60 -0.86 -5.68 3.63
N VAL A 61 0.45 -5.69 3.44
CA VAL A 61 1.29 -6.91 3.53
C VAL A 61 1.73 -7.24 4.95
N LEU A 62 1.72 -6.26 5.86
CA LEU A 62 2.35 -6.41 7.18
C LEU A 62 1.38 -6.26 8.34
N GLY A 63 0.10 -5.96 8.06
CA GLY A 63 -0.86 -5.57 9.09
C GLY A 63 -0.42 -4.31 9.80
N ARG A 64 0.26 -3.40 9.08
CA ARG A 64 0.71 -2.11 9.63
C ARG A 64 -0.43 -1.10 9.71
N SER A 65 -1.51 -1.35 8.99
CA SER A 65 -2.77 -0.63 9.09
C SER A 65 -3.89 -1.59 9.49
N SER A 66 -5.09 -1.05 9.60
CA SER A 66 -6.31 -1.80 9.86
C SER A 66 -7.43 -1.33 8.95
N PHE A 67 -8.40 -2.19 8.68
CA PHE A 67 -9.55 -1.81 7.87
C PHE A 67 -10.28 -0.55 8.40
N PRO A 68 -10.56 -0.40 9.71
CA PRO A 68 -11.19 0.82 10.22
C PRO A 68 -10.39 2.09 9.93
N ARG A 69 -9.06 2.01 10.00
CA ARG A 69 -8.17 3.14 9.71
C ARG A 69 -8.17 3.51 8.23
N CYS A 70 -8.23 2.51 7.35
CA CYS A 70 -8.19 2.68 5.90
C CYS A 70 -9.55 2.96 5.26
N LYS A 71 -10.67 2.71 5.95
CA LYS A 71 -12.02 2.79 5.37
C LYS A 71 -12.31 4.15 4.72
N GLY A 72 -11.86 5.25 5.32
CA GLY A 72 -12.06 6.59 4.78
C GLY A 72 -11.22 6.91 3.53
N SER A 73 -10.22 6.09 3.24
CA SER A 73 -9.35 6.21 2.06
C SER A 73 -9.71 5.20 0.98
N LEU A 74 -10.78 4.45 1.12
CA LEU A 74 -11.29 3.59 0.06
C LEU A 74 -12.35 4.35 -0.73
N THR A 75 -12.41 4.08 -2.04
CA THR A 75 -13.57 4.44 -2.85
C THR A 75 -14.81 3.68 -2.35
N GLU A 76 -16.01 4.07 -2.79
CA GLU A 76 -17.26 3.39 -2.38
C GLU A 76 -17.22 1.87 -2.63
N ASN A 77 -16.56 1.46 -3.72
CA ASN A 77 -16.38 0.05 -4.10
C ASN A 77 -14.99 -0.50 -3.77
N GLY A 78 -14.19 0.27 -3.02
CA GLY A 78 -12.81 -0.03 -2.71
C GLY A 78 -12.68 -1.23 -1.77
N ARG A 79 -11.59 -1.97 -1.93
CA ARG A 79 -11.31 -3.17 -1.14
C ARG A 79 -10.06 -3.00 -0.30
N TYR A 80 -10.13 -3.52 0.93
CA TYR A 80 -8.95 -3.70 1.76
C TYR A 80 -8.54 -5.17 1.73
N PHE A 81 -7.30 -5.44 1.35
CA PHE A 81 -6.75 -6.77 1.32
C PHE A 81 -5.57 -6.88 2.28
N LEU A 82 -5.73 -7.69 3.32
CA LEU A 82 -4.67 -7.99 4.28
C LEU A 82 -3.94 -9.26 3.85
N ALA A 83 -2.71 -9.10 3.37
CA ALA A 83 -1.80 -10.17 2.97
C ALA A 83 -0.75 -10.43 4.07
N SER A 84 -1.19 -10.76 5.29
CA SER A 84 -0.30 -11.02 6.43
C SER A 84 -0.38 -12.47 6.90
N PHE A 85 0.78 -13.07 7.17
CA PHE A 85 0.91 -14.40 7.76
C PHE A 85 1.00 -14.38 9.29
N LYS A 86 0.98 -13.19 9.91
CA LYS A 86 1.02 -13.08 11.36
C LYS A 86 -0.41 -13.23 11.91
N MET A 87 -0.82 -14.48 12.15
CA MET A 87 -2.04 -14.74 12.91
C MET A 87 -1.82 -14.28 14.36
N GLN A 88 -2.68 -13.41 14.87
CA GLN A 88 -2.78 -13.17 16.31
C GLN A 88 -3.35 -14.44 16.93
N HIS A 89 -2.54 -15.15 17.71
CA HIS A 89 -3.09 -16.11 18.67
C HIS A 89 -3.82 -15.29 19.74
N HIS A 90 -5.14 -15.48 19.81
CA HIS A 90 -5.92 -15.17 21.00
C HIS A 90 -5.53 -16.13 22.13
#